data_AF-A0A2V7ZK89-F1
#
_entry.id   AF-A0A2V7ZK89-F1
#
_cell.length_a   1.000
_cell.length_b   1.000
_cell.length_c   1.000
_cell.angle_alpha   90.00
_cell.angle_beta   90.00
_cell.angle_gamma   90.00
#
_symmetry.space_group_name_H-M   'P 1'
#
loop_
_entity.id
_entity.type
_entity.pdbx_description
1 polymer ?
#
loop_
_entity_poly.entity_id
_entity_poly.type
_entity_poly.pdbx_seq_one_letter_code
_entity_poly.pdbx_strand_id
1 'polypeptide(L)' 'MCHGGPSPTAGRDFSTYAGVMTVATPGDPNSRLIQMTRTGGAMHFYLNPNPDVRAQTIYDWIVTYGAPEQ' A
#
# COMPACT_ATOMS: atom_id res chain seq x y z
N MET A 1 -3.07 4.37 14.61
CA MET A 1 -2.88 4.71 13.18
C MET A 1 -1.40 5.02 12.98
N CYS A 2 -0.65 4.22 12.21
CA CYS A 2 0.81 4.43 12.03
C CYS A 2 1.17 5.33 10.83
N HIS A 3 0.31 5.36 9.80
CA HIS A 3 0.57 6.08 8.55
C HIS A 3 -0.46 7.18 8.32
N GLY A 4 -0.64 8.05 9.32
CA GLY A 4 -1.49 9.23 9.24
C GLY A 4 -1.31 10.16 10.43
N GLY A 5 -1.80 11.39 10.29
CA GLY A 5 -1.72 12.43 11.33
C GLY A 5 -0.38 13.19 11.32
N PRO A 6 -0.09 13.98 12.36
CA PRO A 6 1.03 14.94 12.35
C PRO A 6 2.43 14.30 12.40
N SER A 7 2.53 13.04 12.84
CA SER A 7 3.81 12.33 12.99
C SER A 7 3.69 10.88 12.50
N PRO A 8 3.58 10.65 11.18
CA PRO A 8 3.44 9.32 10.61
C PRO A 8 4.76 8.53 10.69
N THR A 9 4.67 7.23 10.96
CA THR A 9 5.80 6.31 10.94
C THR A 9 6.53 6.38 9.60
N ALA A 10 7.87 6.45 9.67
CA ALA A 10 8.75 6.61 8.51
C ALA A 10 8.47 7.86 7.65
N GLY A 11 7.77 8.86 8.20
CA GLY A 11 7.41 10.10 7.49
C GLY A 11 6.39 9.90 6.38
N ARG A 12 5.61 8.80 6.40
CA ARG A 12 4.69 8.42 5.33
C ARG A 12 3.24 8.49 5.79
N ASP A 13 2.54 9.54 5.35
CA ASP A 13 1.10 9.69 5.52
C ASP A 13 0.37 9.08 4.32
N PHE A 14 -0.50 8.10 4.59
CA PHE A 14 -1.32 7.42 3.58
C PHE A 14 -2.82 7.78 3.70
N SER A 15 -3.14 8.88 4.40
CA SER A 15 -4.52 9.39 4.52
C SER A 15 -5.02 10.12 3.26
N THR A 16 -4.15 10.38 2.29
CA THR A 16 -4.49 10.98 1.00
C THR A 16 -3.99 10.11 -0.15
N TYR A 17 -4.65 10.21 -1.31
CA TYR A 17 -4.21 9.56 -2.54
C TYR A 17 -2.77 9.95 -2.89
N ALA A 18 -2.44 11.25 -2.88
CA ALA A 18 -1.09 11.74 -3.13
C ALA A 18 -0.05 11.12 -2.19
N GLY A 19 -0.39 10.95 -0.90
CA GLY A 19 0.47 10.29 0.08
C GLY A 19 0.74 8.82 -0.25
N VAL A 20 -0.28 8.07 -0.64
CA VAL A 20 -0.14 6.67 -1.12
C VAL A 20 0.72 6.61 -2.39
N MET A 21 0.52 7.54 -3.31
CA MET A 21 1.25 7.59 -4.59
C MET A 21 2.75 7.88 -4.43
N THR A 22 3.22 8.37 -3.28
CA THR A 22 4.67 8.46 -2.99
C THR A 22 5.37 7.09 -2.93
N VAL A 23 4.60 6.01 -2.80
CA VAL A 23 5.11 4.63 -2.64
C VAL A 23 4.49 3.63 -3.61
N ALA A 24 3.50 4.07 -4.38
CA ALA A 24 2.81 3.28 -5.37
C ALA A 24 3.25 3.71 -6.78
N THR A 25 3.76 2.77 -7.56
CA THR A 25 4.10 2.99 -8.98
C THR A 25 3.09 2.24 -9.84
N PRO A 26 2.15 2.94 -10.54
CA PRO A 26 1.16 2.31 -11.40
C PRO A 26 1.78 1.35 -12.42
N GLY A 27 1.22 0.15 -12.54
CA GLY A 27 1.68 -0.88 -13.47
C GLY A 27 2.96 -1.61 -13.05
N ASP A 28 3.66 -1.21 -12.00
CA ASP A 28 4.89 -1.86 -11.55
C ASP A 28 4.60 -2.94 -10.48
N PRO A 29 4.79 -4.24 -10.77
CA PRO A 29 4.62 -5.31 -9.78
C PRO A 29 5.65 -5.28 -8.65
N ASN A 30 6.73 -4.51 -8.80
CA ASN A 30 7.74 -4.29 -7.76
C ASN A 30 7.54 -2.98 -6.99
N SER A 31 6.40 -2.30 -7.18
CA SER A 31 6.02 -1.10 -6.42
C SER A 31 6.24 -1.29 -4.91
N ARG A 32 6.74 -0.26 -4.22
CA ARG A 32 7.16 -0.36 -2.81
C ARG A 32 6.00 -0.79 -1.92
N LEU A 33 4.78 -0.34 -2.20
CA LEU A 33 3.60 -0.76 -1.44
C LEU A 33 3.40 -2.28 -1.52
N ILE A 34 3.56 -2.87 -2.72
CA ILE A 34 3.46 -4.34 -2.94
C ILE A 34 4.56 -5.08 -2.18
N GLN A 35 5.80 -4.60 -2.23
CA GLN A 35 6.91 -5.25 -1.51
C GLN A 35 6.66 -5.34 0.00
N MET A 36 6.01 -4.32 0.57
CA MET A 36 5.72 -4.26 2.00
C MET A 36 4.50 -5.08 2.39
N THR A 37 3.51 -5.24 1.49
CA THR A 37 2.22 -5.86 1.79
C THR A 37 2.08 -7.30 1.32
N ARG A 38 2.86 -7.76 0.35
CA ARG A 38 2.88 -9.16 -0.10
C ARG A 38 3.21 -10.13 1.04
N THR A 39 2.86 -11.40 0.91
CA THR A 39 3.21 -12.44 1.89
C THR A 39 4.72 -12.43 2.19
N GLY A 40 5.08 -12.35 3.48
CA GLY A 40 6.47 -12.18 3.95
C GLY A 40 6.97 -10.73 4.00
N GLY A 41 6.19 -9.77 3.49
CA GLY A 41 6.46 -8.34 3.62
C GLY A 41 6.19 -7.82 5.03
N ALA A 42 6.95 -6.80 5.45
CA ALA A 42 6.92 -6.30 6.82
C ALA A 42 5.54 -5.78 7.27
N MET A 43 4.70 -5.32 6.33
CA MET A 43 3.37 -4.77 6.61
C MET A 43 2.23 -5.77 6.40
N HIS A 44 2.52 -6.97 5.87
CA HIS A 44 1.52 -7.97 5.50
C HIS A 44 0.59 -8.34 6.68
N PHE A 45 1.17 -8.62 7.85
CA PHE A 45 0.42 -9.04 9.04
C PHE A 45 -0.55 -7.96 9.57
N TYR A 46 -0.34 -6.69 9.21
CA TYR A 46 -1.21 -5.59 9.63
C TYR A 46 -2.45 -5.41 8.73
N LEU A 47 -2.54 -6.16 7.62
CA LEU A 47 -3.69 -6.15 6.70
C LEU A 47 -4.84 -7.03 7.21
N ASN A 48 -5.24 -6.83 8.48
CA ASN A 48 -6.30 -7.62 9.10
C ASN A 48 -7.70 -7.20 8.62
N PRO A 49 -8.67 -8.15 8.58
CA PRO A 49 -8.56 -9.54 9.02
C PRO A 49 -8.02 -10.53 7.97
N ASN A 50 -7.89 -10.13 6.70
CA ASN A 50 -7.56 -11.03 5.59
C ASN A 50 -6.32 -10.54 4.84
N PRO A 51 -5.10 -10.80 5.34
CA PRO A 51 -3.90 -10.16 4.82
C PRO A 51 -3.58 -10.56 3.38
N ASP A 52 -3.77 -11.82 3.00
CA ASP A 52 -3.55 -12.28 1.63
C ASP A 52 -4.54 -11.63 0.64
N VAL A 53 -5.83 -11.58 0.98
CA VAL A 53 -6.86 -10.96 0.13
C VAL A 53 -6.61 -9.46 -0.04
N ARG A 54 -6.23 -8.77 1.04
CA ARG A 54 -5.93 -7.33 0.99
C ARG A 54 -4.63 -7.03 0.26
N ALA A 55 -3.60 -7.87 0.42
CA ALA A 55 -2.37 -7.76 -0.35
C ALA A 55 -2.64 -7.95 -1.85
N GLN A 56 -3.50 -8.91 -2.22
CA GLN A 56 -3.92 -9.11 -3.60
C GLN A 56 -4.72 -7.90 -4.12
N THR A 57 -5.60 -7.32 -3.31
CA THR A 57 -6.34 -6.11 -3.68
C THR A 57 -5.40 -4.93 -3.96
N ILE A 58 -4.35 -4.75 -3.16
CA ILE A 58 -3.31 -3.73 -3.38
C ILE A 58 -2.55 -4.01 -4.68
N TYR A 59 -2.19 -5.28 -4.93
CA TYR A 59 -1.53 -5.68 -6.17
C TYR A 59 -2.41 -5.34 -7.39
N ASP A 60 -3.68 -5.75 -7.38
CA ASP A 60 -4.59 -5.53 -8.51
C ASP A 60 -4.85 -4.03 -8.71
N TRP A 61 -5.05 -3.27 -7.63
CA TRP A 61 -5.20 -1.82 -7.71
C TRP A 61 -3.99 -1.16 -8.39
N ILE A 62 -2.76 -1.54 -8.03
CA ILE A 62 -1.54 -0.95 -8.63
C ILE A 62 -1.29 -1.45 -10.05
N VAL A 63 -1.28 -2.78 -10.24
CA VAL A 63 -0.76 -3.42 -11.45
C VAL A 63 -1.86 -3.58 -12.49
N THR A 64 -3.01 -4.10 -12.08
CA THR A 64 -4.12 -4.43 -13.00
C THR A 64 -4.90 -3.18 -13.40
N TYR A 65 -5.14 -2.27 -12.46
CA TYR A 65 -6.01 -1.11 -12.68
C TYR A 65 -5.26 0.22 -12.82
N GLY A 66 -3.94 0.25 -12.62
CA GLY A 66 -3.12 1.46 -12.79
C GLY A 66 -3.30 2.49 -11.68
N ALA A 67 -3.67 2.04 -10.48
CA ALA A 67 -3.84 2.83 -9.26
C ALA A 67 -4.70 4.10 -9.43
N PRO A 68 -5.95 4.00 -9.92
CA PRO A 68 -6.78 5.18 -10.14
C PRO A 68 -7.15 5.85 -8.80
N GLU A 69 -7.24 7.18 -8.81
CA GLU A 69 -7.89 7.96 -7.76
C GLU A 69 -9.40 7.70 -7.80
N GLN A 70 -10.04 7.65 -6.62
CA GLN A 70 -11.48 7.45 -6.46
C GLN A 70 -12.18 8.75 -6.08
#